data_AF-A0A519NZE8-F1
#
_entry.id   AF-A0A519NZE8-F1
#
_cell.length_a   1.000
_cell.length_b   1.000
_cell.length_c   1.000
_cell.angle_alpha   90.00
_cell.angle_beta   90.00
_cell.angle_gamma   90.00
#
_symmetry.space_group_name_H-M   'P 1'
#
loop_
_entity.id
_entity.type
_entity.pdbx_description
1 polymer ?
#
loop_
_entity_poly.entity_id
_entity_poly.type
_entity_poly.pdbx_seq_one_letter_code
_entity_poly.pdbx_strand_id
1 'polypeptide(L)'
;MMRFWTILVAALAVASAARAQDLRSVTFAPSEVDWPNPERGFYRVIGPDLARATEADMAQVYAAGFRLVYVKIDLEPWRETALPEGELQALDAAFGRARRAGIKLIVRASYNDPEGETGYRDAQDAPLAVVERHLPQLAPVLAANRDVIAVVQAGLIGAWGEWHTSSNDLTTPQNKLRVRDALMAAVPEGRFVQFRYPPDLIAWRARPAGRVGFHNDCFLASDTDVGTYDEDPAVRARQRAVMQALGDIAPFGGETCNPADETGARPRTGCDDILGEGAAFNLAYLNDHYYRRAFHERWSQQGCMDQVRRSIGYRFVLEGAEVPARAAQGEALS
;
A
#
# COMPACT_ATOMS: atom_id res chain seq x y z
N MET A 1 -57.34 -66.87 32.05
CA MET A 1 -55.90 -67.20 32.08
C MET A 1 -55.23 -66.60 30.86
N MET A 2 -54.15 -65.85 31.09
CA MET A 2 -53.31 -65.16 30.12
C MET A 2 -52.86 -66.05 28.95
N ARG A 3 -52.77 -65.47 27.75
CA ARG A 3 -51.59 -65.64 26.88
C ARG A 3 -51.30 -64.31 26.17
N PHE A 4 -50.39 -63.55 26.78
CA PHE A 4 -49.68 -62.45 26.14
C PHE A 4 -48.80 -63.01 25.02
N TRP A 5 -48.89 -62.42 23.84
CA TRP A 5 -47.92 -62.61 22.76
C TRP A 5 -46.98 -61.41 22.75
N THR A 6 -45.74 -61.65 23.15
CA THR A 6 -44.65 -60.68 23.09
C THR A 6 -44.21 -60.55 21.62
N ILE A 7 -44.49 -59.41 21.00
CA ILE A 7 -43.91 -59.06 19.69
C ILE A 7 -42.53 -58.49 19.95
N LEU A 8 -41.49 -59.21 19.53
CA LEU A 8 -40.11 -58.76 19.57
C LEU A 8 -39.91 -57.75 18.43
N VAL A 9 -39.88 -56.45 18.73
CA VAL A 9 -39.44 -55.43 17.78
C VAL A 9 -37.91 -55.47 17.72
N ALA A 10 -37.37 -56.07 16.66
CA ALA A 10 -35.95 -55.97 16.36
C ALA A 10 -35.66 -54.53 15.92
N ALA A 11 -35.07 -53.73 16.82
CA ALA A 11 -34.48 -52.46 16.46
C ALA A 11 -33.31 -52.75 15.50
N LEU A 12 -33.50 -52.48 14.21
CA LEU A 12 -32.37 -52.33 13.29
C LEU A 12 -31.58 -51.10 13.75
N ALA A 13 -30.50 -51.34 14.48
CA ALA A 13 -29.43 -50.37 14.58
C ALA A 13 -28.85 -50.21 13.17
N VAL A 14 -29.28 -49.16 12.46
CA VAL A 14 -28.56 -48.67 11.29
C VAL A 14 -27.26 -48.09 11.84
N ALA A 15 -26.24 -48.94 11.93
CA ALA A 15 -24.88 -48.47 12.06
C ALA A 15 -24.59 -47.66 10.79
N SER A 16 -24.69 -46.33 10.89
CA SER A 16 -24.07 -45.45 9.91
C SER A 16 -22.57 -45.69 10.00
N ALA A 17 -22.08 -46.65 9.23
CA ALA A 17 -20.67 -46.73 8.92
C ALA A 17 -20.33 -45.45 8.16
N ALA A 18 -19.93 -44.40 8.89
CA ALA A 18 -19.12 -43.35 8.33
C ALA A 18 -17.87 -44.07 7.80
N ARG A 19 -17.84 -44.37 6.51
CA ARG A 19 -16.59 -44.80 5.87
C ARG A 19 -15.64 -43.64 6.10
N ALA A 20 -14.58 -43.88 6.86
CA ALA A 20 -13.42 -43.01 6.82
C ALA A 20 -13.03 -42.93 5.35
N GLN A 21 -13.22 -41.75 4.74
CA GLN A 21 -12.72 -41.52 3.40
C GLN A 21 -11.20 -41.58 3.50
N ASP A 22 -10.56 -42.38 2.65
CA ASP A 22 -9.11 -42.36 2.55
C ASP A 22 -8.70 -40.95 2.12
N LEU A 23 -8.03 -40.21 3.01
CA LEU A 23 -7.51 -38.89 2.71
C LEU A 23 -6.15 -39.03 2.03
N ARG A 24 -5.95 -38.21 1.01
CA ARG A 24 -4.67 -38.06 0.34
C ARG A 24 -4.11 -36.68 0.69
N SER A 25 -2.91 -36.67 1.25
CA SER A 25 -2.15 -35.44 1.42
C SER A 25 -1.61 -34.98 0.07
N VAL A 26 -1.83 -33.71 -0.25
CA VAL A 26 -1.29 -33.00 -1.39
C VAL A 26 -0.43 -31.88 -0.85
N THR A 27 0.81 -31.79 -1.28
CA THR A 27 1.73 -30.70 -0.95
C THR A 27 1.84 -29.75 -2.13
N PHE A 28 1.98 -28.45 -1.87
CA PHE A 28 2.23 -27.47 -2.92
C PHE A 28 3.56 -26.75 -2.66
N ALA A 29 4.18 -26.29 -3.74
CA ALA A 29 5.39 -25.49 -3.67
C ALA A 29 5.06 -24.03 -4.01
N PRO A 30 5.84 -23.06 -3.49
CA PRO A 30 5.75 -21.68 -3.94
C PRO A 30 5.90 -21.58 -5.47
N SER A 31 5.09 -20.73 -6.10
CA SER A 31 5.22 -20.44 -7.52
C SER A 31 6.31 -19.40 -7.75
N GLU A 32 7.19 -19.65 -8.73
CA GLU A 32 8.16 -18.67 -9.24
C GLU A 32 7.57 -17.76 -10.34
N VAL A 33 6.25 -17.81 -10.58
CA VAL A 33 5.63 -16.92 -11.58
C VAL A 33 5.47 -15.52 -10.99
N ASP A 34 5.79 -14.51 -11.80
CA ASP A 34 5.47 -13.11 -11.53
C ASP A 34 4.00 -12.86 -11.91
N TRP A 35 3.15 -12.64 -10.92
CA TRP A 35 1.71 -12.43 -11.12
C TRP A 35 1.36 -10.95 -10.91
N PRO A 36 0.71 -10.29 -11.87
CA PRO A 36 0.18 -8.95 -11.67
C PRO A 36 -0.75 -8.91 -10.45
N ASN A 37 -0.54 -7.98 -9.52
CA ASN A 37 -1.31 -7.90 -8.29
C ASN A 37 -1.69 -6.44 -7.96
N PRO A 38 -2.97 -6.15 -7.68
CA PRO A 38 -3.42 -4.78 -7.43
C PRO A 38 -3.10 -4.25 -6.02
N GLU A 39 -2.47 -5.02 -5.14
CA GLU A 39 -2.16 -4.62 -3.75
C GLU A 39 -0.65 -4.76 -3.44
N ARG A 40 0.18 -5.08 -4.45
CA ARG A 40 1.64 -5.18 -4.30
C ARG A 40 2.39 -5.03 -5.62
N GLY A 41 3.71 -5.00 -5.54
CA GLY A 41 4.62 -5.09 -6.67
C GLY A 41 5.02 -3.71 -7.17
N PHE A 42 5.55 -3.67 -8.39
CA PHE A 42 5.86 -2.39 -9.01
C PHE A 42 4.57 -1.62 -9.34
N TYR A 43 4.57 -0.31 -9.09
CA TYR A 43 3.48 0.59 -9.53
C TYR A 43 3.91 1.51 -10.66
N ARG A 44 2.91 2.05 -11.36
CA ARG A 44 3.06 3.15 -12.32
C ARG A 44 2.38 4.41 -11.82
N VAL A 45 2.89 5.56 -12.22
CA VAL A 45 2.23 6.84 -11.95
C VAL A 45 1.27 7.14 -13.10
N ILE A 46 0.07 7.59 -12.78
CA ILE A 46 -0.79 8.36 -13.69
C ILE A 46 -1.01 9.74 -13.06
N GLY A 47 -1.21 10.77 -13.86
CA GLY A 47 -1.42 12.10 -13.32
C GLY A 47 -0.81 13.21 -14.18
N PRO A 48 -1.01 14.47 -13.75
CA PRO A 48 -0.84 14.88 -12.35
C PRO A 48 -2.05 14.74 -11.42
N ASP A 49 -3.27 14.51 -11.92
CA ASP A 49 -4.49 14.48 -11.09
C ASP A 49 -5.44 13.31 -11.41
N LEU A 50 -5.95 12.65 -10.36
CA LEU A 50 -6.92 11.57 -10.43
C LEU A 50 -8.24 12.00 -11.07
N ALA A 51 -8.80 13.16 -10.71
CA ALA A 51 -10.11 13.57 -11.21
C ALA A 51 -10.11 13.72 -12.75
N ARG A 52 -8.94 14.07 -13.32
CA ARG A 52 -8.72 14.18 -14.77
C ARG A 52 -8.19 12.93 -15.45
N ALA A 53 -7.79 11.89 -14.71
CA ALA A 53 -7.29 10.65 -15.29
C ALA A 53 -8.36 9.97 -16.17
N THR A 54 -7.99 9.62 -17.40
CA THR A 54 -8.89 9.07 -18.41
C THR A 54 -8.93 7.54 -18.37
N GLU A 55 -9.91 6.93 -19.05
CA GLU A 55 -9.94 5.47 -19.22
C GLU A 55 -8.73 4.96 -20.02
N ALA A 56 -8.22 5.76 -20.96
CA ALA A 56 -7.06 5.41 -21.78
C ALA A 56 -5.78 5.30 -20.93
N ASP A 57 -5.58 6.24 -20.00
CA ASP A 57 -4.43 6.22 -19.07
C ASP A 57 -4.41 4.92 -18.26
N MET A 58 -5.56 4.54 -17.70
CA MET A 58 -5.69 3.35 -16.87
C MET A 58 -5.55 2.06 -17.70
N ALA A 59 -6.12 2.03 -18.91
CA ALA A 59 -6.00 0.91 -19.84
C ALA A 59 -4.55 0.71 -20.29
N GLN A 60 -3.79 1.79 -20.52
CA GLN A 60 -2.38 1.72 -20.90
C GLN A 60 -1.55 1.07 -19.80
N VAL A 61 -1.77 1.46 -18.54
CA VAL A 61 -1.08 0.86 -17.40
C VAL A 61 -1.42 -0.63 -17.25
N TYR A 62 -2.70 -0.98 -17.39
CA TYR A 62 -3.14 -2.38 -17.33
C TYR A 62 -2.51 -3.23 -18.44
N ALA A 63 -2.50 -2.71 -19.67
CA ALA A 63 -1.91 -3.36 -20.84
C ALA A 63 -0.39 -3.54 -20.69
N ALA A 64 0.28 -2.62 -19.98
CA ALA A 64 1.69 -2.74 -19.62
C ALA A 64 1.97 -3.76 -18.48
N GLY A 65 0.94 -4.45 -17.98
CA GLY A 65 1.05 -5.52 -16.99
C GLY A 65 0.97 -5.07 -15.53
N PHE A 66 0.77 -3.77 -15.27
CA PHE A 66 0.66 -3.24 -13.92
C PHE A 66 -0.77 -3.30 -13.40
N ARG A 67 -0.93 -3.47 -12.09
CA ARG A 67 -2.23 -3.49 -11.40
C ARG A 67 -2.32 -2.47 -10.27
N LEU A 68 -1.19 -1.87 -9.91
CA LEU A 68 -1.07 -0.87 -8.86
C LEU A 68 -0.59 0.45 -9.49
N VAL A 69 -1.24 1.54 -9.08
CA VAL A 69 -1.00 2.87 -9.64
C VAL A 69 -0.88 3.90 -8.54
N TYR A 70 0.15 4.73 -8.59
CA TYR A 70 0.20 5.96 -7.80
C TYR A 70 -0.45 7.11 -8.56
N VAL A 71 -1.25 7.91 -7.86
CA VAL A 71 -1.91 9.08 -8.43
C VAL A 71 -2.17 10.11 -7.34
N LYS A 72 -2.00 11.39 -7.68
CA LYS A 72 -2.35 12.48 -6.77
C LYS A 72 -3.83 12.84 -6.91
N ILE A 73 -4.43 13.28 -5.82
CA ILE A 73 -5.63 14.12 -5.89
C ILE A 73 -5.11 15.54 -5.81
N ASP A 74 -5.20 16.28 -6.91
CA ASP A 74 -4.72 17.65 -6.96
C ASP A 74 -5.71 18.59 -6.29
N LEU A 75 -5.31 19.17 -5.15
CA LEU A 75 -6.11 20.11 -4.38
C LEU A 75 -5.61 21.56 -4.54
N GLU A 76 -4.59 21.81 -5.37
CA GLU A 76 -4.03 23.14 -5.62
C GLU A 76 -5.10 24.20 -5.90
N PRO A 77 -6.11 23.97 -6.78
CA PRO A 77 -7.13 24.98 -7.09
C PRO A 77 -8.00 25.42 -5.89
N TRP A 78 -8.01 24.65 -4.80
CA TRP A 78 -8.89 24.87 -3.65
C TRP A 78 -8.14 25.12 -2.34
N ARG A 79 -6.86 25.50 -2.38
CA ARG A 79 -6.07 25.82 -1.16
C ARG A 79 -6.71 26.86 -0.23
N GLU A 80 -7.60 27.70 -0.76
CA GLU A 80 -8.26 28.77 0.00
C GLU A 80 -9.79 28.58 0.14
N THR A 81 -10.37 27.63 -0.61
CA THR A 81 -11.83 27.47 -0.73
C THR A 81 -12.26 26.06 -0.33
N ALA A 82 -13.55 25.74 -0.38
CA ALA A 82 -14.01 24.37 -0.16
C ALA A 82 -13.97 23.60 -1.48
N LEU A 83 -13.87 22.27 -1.42
CA LEU A 83 -13.95 21.45 -2.62
C LEU A 83 -15.36 21.57 -3.23
N PRO A 84 -15.48 21.92 -4.53
CA PRO A 84 -16.77 22.01 -5.18
C PRO A 84 -17.34 20.62 -5.40
N GLU A 85 -18.67 20.51 -5.40
CA GLU A 85 -19.34 19.21 -5.59
C GLU A 85 -18.95 18.53 -6.91
N GLY A 86 -18.74 19.31 -7.97
CA GLY A 86 -18.27 18.79 -9.25
C GLY A 86 -16.89 18.12 -9.18
N GLU A 87 -16.02 18.56 -8.28
CA GLU A 87 -14.72 17.90 -8.06
C GLU A 87 -14.89 16.56 -7.35
N LEU A 88 -15.72 16.51 -6.30
CA LEU A 88 -16.02 15.26 -5.59
C LEU A 88 -16.67 14.22 -6.52
N GLN A 89 -17.57 14.65 -7.41
CA GLN A 89 -18.18 13.79 -8.43
C GLN A 89 -17.15 13.31 -9.47
N ALA A 90 -16.21 14.17 -9.89
CA ALA A 90 -15.16 13.78 -10.82
C ALA A 90 -14.20 12.74 -10.21
N LEU A 91 -13.86 12.87 -8.93
CA LEU A 91 -13.08 11.89 -8.17
C LEU A 91 -13.79 10.55 -8.06
N ASP A 92 -15.07 10.53 -7.67
CA ASP A 92 -15.87 9.29 -7.60
C ASP A 92 -15.91 8.58 -8.97
N ALA A 93 -16.14 9.35 -10.05
CA ALA A 93 -16.13 8.82 -11.40
C ALA A 93 -14.77 8.23 -11.80
N ALA A 94 -13.66 8.86 -11.37
CA ALA A 94 -12.30 8.39 -11.62
C ALA A 94 -11.98 7.08 -10.89
N PHE A 95 -12.36 6.95 -9.62
CA PHE A 95 -12.28 5.68 -8.92
C PHE A 95 -13.11 4.58 -9.61
N GLY A 96 -14.28 4.95 -10.14
CA GLY A 96 -15.10 4.07 -10.99
C GLY A 96 -14.38 3.58 -12.24
N ARG A 97 -13.60 4.45 -12.91
CA ARG A 97 -12.76 4.07 -14.06
C ARG A 97 -11.66 3.09 -13.65
N ALA A 98 -10.97 3.34 -12.54
CA ALA A 98 -9.90 2.48 -12.04
C ALA A 98 -10.42 1.06 -11.73
N ARG A 99 -11.60 0.98 -11.10
CA ARG A 99 -12.29 -0.29 -10.82
C ARG A 99 -12.59 -1.08 -12.10
N ARG A 100 -13.13 -0.44 -13.14
CA ARG A 100 -13.41 -1.09 -14.43
C ARG A 100 -12.15 -1.53 -15.16
N ALA A 101 -11.08 -0.75 -15.06
CA ALA A 101 -9.78 -1.08 -15.65
C ALA A 101 -9.08 -2.25 -14.93
N GLY A 102 -9.52 -2.64 -13.72
CA GLY A 102 -8.92 -3.73 -12.96
C GLY A 102 -7.58 -3.36 -12.32
N ILE A 103 -7.42 -2.08 -11.96
CA ILE A 103 -6.26 -1.55 -11.22
C ILE A 103 -6.71 -1.04 -9.84
N LYS A 104 -5.76 -0.86 -8.92
CA LYS A 104 -5.96 -0.17 -7.64
C LYS A 104 -4.97 0.98 -7.47
N LEU A 105 -5.33 1.90 -6.59
CA LEU A 105 -4.67 3.20 -6.47
C LEU A 105 -3.99 3.38 -5.11
N ILE A 106 -2.70 3.76 -5.14
CA ILE A 106 -2.02 4.49 -4.08
C ILE A 106 -2.40 5.96 -4.29
N VAL A 107 -3.14 6.53 -3.35
CA VAL A 107 -3.70 7.88 -3.51
C VAL A 107 -2.99 8.86 -2.58
N ARG A 108 -2.56 10.01 -3.11
CA ARG A 108 -1.99 11.10 -2.31
C ARG A 108 -2.70 12.42 -2.62
N ALA A 109 -3.51 12.93 -1.70
CA ALA A 109 -4.05 14.28 -1.84
C ALA A 109 -2.95 15.30 -1.51
N SER A 110 -2.71 16.26 -2.41
CA SER A 110 -1.66 17.28 -2.24
C SER A 110 -2.14 18.64 -2.72
N TYR A 111 -1.53 19.70 -2.20
CA TYR A 111 -1.88 21.08 -2.51
C TYR A 111 -0.96 21.74 -3.52
N ASN A 112 0.06 21.05 -4.02
CA ASN A 112 1.01 21.59 -4.99
C ASN A 112 1.79 20.45 -5.66
N ASP A 113 2.37 20.76 -6.82
CA ASP A 113 3.27 19.86 -7.54
C ASP A 113 4.42 20.66 -8.19
N PRO A 114 5.36 21.20 -7.40
CA PRO A 114 6.46 21.98 -7.95
C PRO A 114 7.28 21.13 -8.93
N GLU A 115 7.70 21.72 -10.05
CA GLU A 115 8.35 20.99 -11.15
C GLU A 115 9.72 20.38 -10.80
N GLY A 116 10.32 20.78 -9.67
CA GLY A 116 11.58 20.19 -9.20
C GLY A 116 12.18 20.85 -7.96
N GLU A 117 13.38 20.38 -7.62
CA GLU A 117 14.12 20.67 -6.38
C GLU A 117 14.57 22.13 -6.20
N THR A 118 14.42 22.97 -7.23
CA THR A 118 14.77 24.40 -7.13
C THR A 118 13.63 25.27 -6.61
N GLY A 119 12.37 24.85 -6.83
CA GLY A 119 11.18 25.65 -6.51
C GLY A 119 10.38 25.17 -5.30
N TYR A 120 10.74 24.02 -4.71
CA TYR A 120 9.93 23.38 -3.67
C TYR A 120 9.76 24.22 -2.40
N ARG A 121 10.70 25.14 -2.12
CA ARG A 121 10.65 26.04 -0.95
C ARG A 121 9.54 27.08 -1.05
N ASP A 122 9.16 27.44 -2.28
CA ASP A 122 8.10 28.42 -2.55
C ASP A 122 6.73 27.74 -2.74
N ALA A 123 6.69 26.40 -2.69
CA ALA A 123 5.46 25.63 -2.82
C ALA A 123 4.47 25.98 -1.70
N GLN A 124 3.24 26.28 -2.08
CA GLN A 124 2.19 26.67 -1.14
C GLN A 124 1.35 25.46 -0.76
N ASP A 125 1.10 25.30 0.55
CA ASP A 125 0.05 24.40 1.06
C ASP A 125 -1.19 25.21 1.49
N ALA A 126 -2.21 24.52 1.97
CA ALA A 126 -3.43 25.17 2.44
C ALA A 126 -3.34 25.49 3.95
N PRO A 127 -3.99 26.55 4.45
CA PRO A 127 -4.12 26.78 5.89
C PRO A 127 -4.77 25.58 6.59
N LEU A 128 -4.40 25.32 7.84
CA LEU A 128 -4.89 24.16 8.62
C LEU A 128 -6.42 24.04 8.61
N ALA A 129 -7.14 25.16 8.72
CA ALA A 129 -8.61 25.18 8.70
C ALA A 129 -9.20 24.70 7.35
N VAL A 130 -8.49 24.90 6.24
CA VAL A 130 -8.88 24.38 4.92
C VAL A 130 -8.59 22.88 4.84
N VAL A 131 -7.45 22.42 5.36
CA VAL A 131 -7.12 20.99 5.45
C VAL A 131 -8.19 20.23 6.24
N GLU A 132 -8.55 20.74 7.42
CA GLU A 132 -9.59 20.17 8.28
C GLU A 132 -11.00 20.26 7.68
N ARG A 133 -11.21 21.12 6.68
CA ARG A 133 -12.47 21.21 5.92
C ARG A 133 -12.49 20.22 4.74
N HIS A 134 -11.39 20.07 4.01
CA HIS A 134 -11.31 19.18 2.84
C HIS A 134 -11.44 17.70 3.21
N LEU A 135 -10.82 17.29 4.31
CA LEU A 135 -10.80 15.89 4.73
C LEU A 135 -12.23 15.31 4.96
N PRO A 136 -13.15 15.99 5.69
CA PRO A 136 -14.55 15.59 5.75
C PRO A 136 -15.28 15.58 4.39
N GLN A 137 -14.92 16.46 3.45
CA GLN A 137 -15.53 16.47 2.11
C GLN A 137 -15.08 15.27 1.27
N LEU A 138 -13.82 14.84 1.42
CA LEU A 138 -13.27 13.66 0.73
C LEU A 138 -13.72 12.34 1.35
N ALA A 139 -13.98 12.30 2.66
CA ALA A 139 -14.35 11.09 3.40
C ALA A 139 -15.45 10.23 2.73
N PRO A 140 -16.62 10.77 2.31
CA PRO A 140 -17.65 9.96 1.64
C PRO A 140 -17.18 9.37 0.30
N VAL A 141 -16.36 10.10 -0.47
CA VAL A 141 -15.81 9.62 -1.75
C VAL A 141 -14.83 8.48 -1.52
N LEU A 142 -13.93 8.64 -0.54
CA LEU A 142 -12.97 7.60 -0.16
C LEU A 142 -13.67 6.34 0.37
N ALA A 143 -14.71 6.51 1.19
CA ALA A 143 -15.48 5.39 1.74
C ALA A 143 -16.24 4.62 0.65
N ALA A 144 -16.89 5.31 -0.28
CA ALA A 144 -17.59 4.71 -1.41
C ALA A 144 -16.65 3.92 -2.34
N ASN A 145 -15.39 4.34 -2.41
CA ASN A 145 -14.37 3.77 -3.30
C ASN A 145 -13.28 2.99 -2.56
N ARG A 146 -13.55 2.56 -1.33
CA ARG A 146 -12.56 1.86 -0.50
C ARG A 146 -12.03 0.60 -1.16
N ASP A 147 -12.77 -0.07 -2.04
CA ASP A 147 -12.37 -1.33 -2.68
C ASP A 147 -11.23 -1.14 -3.69
N VAL A 148 -11.12 0.03 -4.31
CA VAL A 148 -10.13 0.35 -5.35
C VAL A 148 -8.90 1.10 -4.83
N ILE A 149 -8.94 1.61 -3.60
CA ILE A 149 -7.79 2.24 -2.94
C ILE A 149 -6.90 1.15 -2.35
N ALA A 150 -5.64 1.02 -2.74
CA ALA A 150 -4.70 0.12 -2.07
C ALA A 150 -4.25 0.72 -0.72
N VAL A 151 -3.78 1.96 -0.75
CA VAL A 151 -3.32 2.73 0.41
C VAL A 151 -3.45 4.23 0.17
N VAL A 152 -3.61 5.00 1.23
CA VAL A 152 -3.59 6.47 1.17
C VAL A 152 -2.24 6.96 1.71
N GLN A 153 -1.51 7.75 0.94
CA GLN A 153 -0.32 8.44 1.43
C GLN A 153 -0.69 9.85 1.91
N ALA A 154 -0.18 10.24 3.06
CA ALA A 154 -0.47 11.52 3.68
C ALA A 154 0.24 12.66 2.95
N GLY A 155 -0.46 13.36 2.06
CA GLY A 155 0.12 14.38 1.17
C GLY A 155 -0.19 15.85 1.49
N LEU A 156 -0.85 16.15 2.61
CA LEU A 156 -1.51 17.46 2.80
C LEU A 156 -0.60 18.58 3.33
N ILE A 157 0.71 18.32 3.50
CA ILE A 157 1.66 19.26 4.08
C ILE A 157 2.88 19.39 3.16
N GLY A 158 3.23 20.64 2.81
CA GLY A 158 4.47 20.97 2.12
C GLY A 158 4.54 20.59 0.65
N ALA A 159 5.75 20.71 0.10
CA ALA A 159 6.07 20.39 -1.29
C ALA A 159 5.76 18.93 -1.60
N TRP A 160 5.06 18.68 -2.71
CA TRP A 160 4.62 17.35 -3.17
C TRP A 160 3.80 16.54 -2.15
N GLY A 161 3.42 17.17 -1.03
CA GLY A 161 2.82 16.52 0.11
C GLY A 161 3.76 15.72 1.00
N GLU A 162 5.02 16.10 1.11
CA GLU A 162 6.03 15.26 1.74
C GLU A 162 6.34 15.60 3.20
N TRP A 163 5.71 16.64 3.76
CA TRP A 163 5.75 17.03 5.19
C TRP A 163 7.05 17.67 5.70
N HIS A 164 7.96 18.09 4.81
CA HIS A 164 9.20 18.79 5.19
C HIS A 164 9.15 20.32 5.06
N THR A 165 8.19 20.87 4.31
CA THR A 165 7.95 22.32 4.20
C THR A 165 6.51 22.65 4.54
N SER A 166 6.23 23.93 4.74
CA SER A 166 4.87 24.46 4.80
C SER A 166 4.90 25.98 4.64
N SER A 167 3.94 26.55 3.93
CA SER A 167 3.71 28.00 3.90
C SER A 167 2.71 28.45 4.98
N ASN A 168 2.11 27.50 5.71
CA ASN A 168 1.11 27.72 6.75
C ASN A 168 1.48 27.11 8.12
N ASP A 169 2.78 26.93 8.39
CA ASP A 169 3.30 26.40 9.67
C ASP A 169 2.76 25.00 10.04
N LEU A 170 2.43 24.18 9.05
CA LEU A 170 1.87 22.84 9.28
C LEU A 170 2.90 21.80 9.73
N THR A 171 4.19 22.10 9.63
CA THR A 171 5.27 21.17 10.02
C THR A 171 5.50 21.10 11.53
N THR A 172 4.85 21.95 12.33
CA THR A 172 4.91 21.86 13.80
C THR A 172 4.33 20.53 14.29
N PRO A 173 4.85 19.95 15.40
CA PRO A 173 4.32 18.70 15.94
C PRO A 173 2.81 18.74 16.21
N GLN A 174 2.30 19.88 16.68
CA GLN A 174 0.88 20.09 16.98
C GLN A 174 0.03 20.06 15.71
N ASN A 175 0.44 20.76 14.65
CA ASN A 175 -0.31 20.80 13.40
C ASN A 175 -0.22 19.47 12.64
N LYS A 176 0.94 18.82 12.61
CA LYS A 176 1.11 17.46 12.08
C LYS A 176 0.16 16.46 12.75
N LEU A 177 0.01 16.53 14.08
CA LEU A 177 -0.95 15.69 14.83
C LEU A 177 -2.41 15.95 14.40
N ARG A 178 -2.81 17.21 14.25
CA ARG A 178 -4.16 17.58 13.80
C ARG A 178 -4.46 17.08 12.38
N VAL A 179 -3.53 17.29 11.45
CA VAL A 179 -3.66 16.79 10.07
C VAL A 179 -3.70 15.27 10.03
N ARG A 180 -2.83 14.59 10.80
CA ARG A 180 -2.86 13.13 10.97
C ARG A 180 -4.23 12.66 11.44
N ASP A 181 -4.76 13.24 12.52
CA ASP A 181 -6.02 12.78 13.11
C ASP A 181 -7.22 13.02 12.19
N ALA A 182 -7.26 14.18 11.52
CA ALA A 182 -8.28 14.46 10.53
C ALA A 182 -8.20 13.49 9.33
N LEU A 183 -6.98 13.17 8.87
CA LEU A 183 -6.78 12.25 7.75
C LEU A 183 -7.18 10.82 8.14
N MET A 184 -6.80 10.36 9.33
CA MET A 184 -7.18 9.05 9.85
C MET A 184 -8.70 8.89 10.03
N ALA A 185 -9.41 9.99 10.34
CA ALA A 185 -10.86 10.02 10.42
C ALA A 185 -11.55 10.02 9.03
N ALA A 186 -10.93 10.65 8.03
CA ALA A 186 -11.47 10.71 6.68
C ALA A 186 -11.22 9.42 5.87
N VAL A 187 -10.10 8.73 6.10
CA VAL A 187 -9.77 7.49 5.40
C VAL A 187 -10.56 6.32 5.99
N PRO A 188 -11.34 5.59 5.17
CA PRO A 188 -12.25 4.55 5.65
C PRO A 188 -11.52 3.43 6.40
N GLU A 189 -12.22 2.82 7.35
CA GLU A 189 -11.76 1.59 7.99
C GLU A 189 -11.46 0.49 6.97
N GLY A 190 -10.45 -0.33 7.27
CA GLY A 190 -9.93 -1.35 6.36
C GLY A 190 -8.90 -0.83 5.35
N ARG A 191 -8.56 0.48 5.37
CA ARG A 191 -7.46 1.04 4.58
C ARG A 191 -6.37 1.67 5.42
N PHE A 192 -5.13 1.49 4.95
CA PHE A 192 -3.94 2.03 5.58
C PHE A 192 -3.72 3.49 5.14
N VAL A 193 -3.12 4.26 6.05
CA VAL A 193 -2.59 5.60 5.81
C VAL A 193 -1.09 5.57 6.04
N GLN A 194 -0.30 5.95 5.05
CA GLN A 194 1.16 5.99 5.14
C GLN A 194 1.67 7.41 5.34
N PHE A 195 2.67 7.56 6.21
CA PHE A 195 3.36 8.82 6.45
C PHE A 195 4.85 8.69 6.14
N ARG A 196 5.49 9.79 5.75
CA ARG A 196 6.88 9.79 5.29
C ARG A 196 7.94 9.78 6.39
N TYR A 197 7.72 10.41 7.53
CA TYR A 197 8.84 10.69 8.46
C TYR A 197 8.87 9.75 9.68
N PRO A 198 9.97 8.98 9.88
CA PRO A 198 10.17 8.14 11.06
C PRO A 198 10.13 8.88 12.41
N PRO A 199 10.70 10.09 12.57
CA PRO A 199 10.57 10.84 13.83
C PRO A 199 9.13 11.05 14.27
N ASP A 200 8.25 11.41 13.31
CA ASP A 200 6.82 11.64 13.57
C ASP A 200 6.13 10.33 14.00
N LEU A 201 6.36 9.24 13.24
CA LEU A 201 5.78 7.92 13.53
C LEU A 201 6.23 7.38 14.91
N ILE A 202 7.49 7.59 15.28
CA ILE A 202 8.02 7.22 16.60
C ILE A 202 7.37 8.08 17.71
N ALA A 203 7.30 9.40 17.52
CA ALA A 203 6.73 10.32 18.49
C ALA A 203 5.25 10.05 18.75
N TRP A 204 4.50 9.72 17.71
CA TRP A 204 3.09 9.33 17.80
C TRP A 204 2.90 7.99 18.49
N ARG A 205 4.00 7.25 18.72
CA ARG A 205 3.99 5.84 19.08
C ARG A 205 3.03 5.14 18.13
N ALA A 206 3.26 5.27 16.82
CA ALA A 206 2.47 4.59 15.80
C ALA A 206 2.40 3.11 16.20
N ARG A 207 1.28 2.77 16.84
CA ARG A 207 0.97 1.50 17.49
C ARG A 207 -0.33 1.04 16.86
N PRO A 208 -0.56 -0.27 16.80
CA PRO A 208 -1.58 -0.91 15.99
C PRO A 208 -3.02 -0.59 16.45
N ALA A 209 -3.50 0.63 16.22
CA ALA A 209 -4.87 0.78 15.72
C ALA A 209 -5.00 0.13 14.30
N GLY A 210 -3.87 -0.34 13.77
CA GLY A 210 -3.77 -1.36 12.72
C GLY A 210 -3.72 -0.81 11.31
N ARG A 211 -3.63 0.52 11.15
CA ARG A 211 -3.82 1.19 9.85
C ARG A 211 -2.81 2.30 9.53
N VAL A 212 -1.80 2.52 10.36
CA VAL A 212 -0.72 3.49 10.08
C VAL A 212 0.47 2.76 9.51
N GLY A 213 0.90 3.13 8.30
CA GLY A 213 2.10 2.63 7.66
C GLY A 213 3.12 3.73 7.38
N PHE A 214 4.18 3.35 6.69
CA PHE A 214 5.29 4.24 6.31
C PHE A 214 5.52 4.15 4.80
N HIS A 215 5.91 5.26 4.19
CA HIS A 215 6.45 5.26 2.83
C HIS A 215 7.77 6.02 2.78
N ASN A 216 8.64 5.66 1.84
CA ASN A 216 9.95 6.28 1.67
C ASN A 216 10.14 6.66 0.21
N ASP A 217 10.04 7.95 -0.10
CA ASP A 217 10.16 8.50 -1.45
C ASP A 217 11.61 8.82 -1.81
N CYS A 218 12.55 8.05 -1.27
CA CYS A 218 13.97 8.06 -1.60
C CYS A 218 14.63 6.75 -1.16
N PHE A 219 13.88 5.65 -1.12
CA PHE A 219 14.36 4.37 -0.62
C PHE A 219 15.61 3.93 -1.38
N LEU A 220 16.66 3.54 -0.64
CA LEU A 220 17.97 3.13 -1.14
C LEU A 220 18.84 4.25 -1.74
N ALA A 221 18.39 5.51 -1.72
CA ALA A 221 19.10 6.61 -2.37
C ALA A 221 20.40 6.98 -1.65
N SER A 222 20.44 6.92 -0.33
CA SER A 222 21.60 7.32 0.47
C SER A 222 21.48 6.78 1.89
N ASP A 223 22.48 6.98 2.74
CA ASP A 223 22.39 6.50 4.12
C ASP A 223 21.14 7.02 4.83
N THR A 224 20.72 8.25 4.56
CA THR A 224 19.51 8.87 5.13
C THR A 224 18.28 8.73 4.24
N ASP A 225 18.39 8.14 3.05
CA ASP A 225 17.37 8.19 2.01
C ASP A 225 16.89 9.64 1.78
N VAL A 226 17.88 10.52 1.53
CA VAL A 226 17.78 11.96 1.28
C VAL A 226 16.91 12.65 2.34
N GLY A 227 17.32 12.48 3.60
CA GLY A 227 16.68 13.12 4.75
C GLY A 227 15.41 12.43 5.26
N THR A 228 15.04 11.26 4.75
CA THR A 228 13.96 10.44 5.34
C THR A 228 14.36 9.96 6.75
N TYR A 229 15.60 9.51 6.91
CA TYR A 229 16.19 9.14 8.19
C TYR A 229 17.17 10.19 8.70
N ASP A 230 17.50 10.10 9.99
CA ASP A 230 18.42 11.01 10.65
C ASP A 230 19.85 10.93 10.11
N GLU A 231 20.59 12.04 10.19
CA GLU A 231 22.01 12.11 9.86
C GLU A 231 22.87 11.36 10.90
N ASP A 232 22.47 11.37 12.18
CA ASP A 232 23.16 10.64 13.24
C ASP A 232 23.01 9.13 13.04
N PRO A 233 24.09 8.35 12.86
CA PRO A 233 24.00 6.93 12.58
C PRO A 233 23.28 6.11 13.65
N ALA A 234 23.39 6.48 14.92
CA ALA A 234 22.76 5.75 16.02
C ALA A 234 21.25 6.06 16.09
N VAL A 235 20.84 7.31 15.85
CA VAL A 235 19.43 7.70 15.72
C VAL A 235 18.82 7.02 14.49
N ARG A 236 19.49 7.09 13.35
CA ARG A 236 19.09 6.44 12.11
C ARG A 236 18.87 4.94 12.27
N ALA A 237 19.81 4.23 12.89
CA ALA A 237 19.68 2.80 13.13
C ALA A 237 18.42 2.48 13.95
N ARG A 238 18.11 3.28 14.98
CA ARG A 238 16.86 3.13 15.76
C ARG A 238 15.62 3.42 14.91
N GLN A 239 15.64 4.48 14.10
CA GLN A 239 14.53 4.82 13.23
C GLN A 239 14.24 3.70 12.22
N ARG A 240 15.27 3.18 11.56
CA ARG A 240 15.16 2.07 10.62
C ARG A 240 14.59 0.82 11.31
N ALA A 241 15.09 0.46 12.49
CA ALA A 241 14.58 -0.69 13.23
C ALA A 241 13.09 -0.56 13.58
N VAL A 242 12.62 0.63 13.98
CA VAL A 242 11.19 0.86 14.24
C VAL A 242 10.37 0.79 12.95
N MET A 243 10.89 1.33 11.83
CA MET A 243 10.17 1.28 10.55
C MET A 243 10.12 -0.14 9.97
N GLN A 244 11.16 -0.95 10.17
CA GLN A 244 11.15 -2.39 9.82
C GLN A 244 10.07 -3.13 10.60
N ALA A 245 10.02 -2.95 11.92
CA ALA A 245 8.97 -3.53 12.76
C ALA A 245 7.56 -3.02 12.40
N LEU A 246 7.43 -1.79 11.90
CA LEU A 246 6.17 -1.27 11.39
C LEU A 246 5.76 -1.97 10.07
N GLY A 247 6.73 -2.30 9.21
CA GLY A 247 6.53 -3.06 7.99
C GLY A 247 5.95 -4.46 8.22
N ASP A 248 6.16 -5.06 9.40
CA ASP A 248 5.58 -6.36 9.77
C ASP A 248 4.06 -6.32 9.92
N ILE A 249 3.48 -5.14 10.17
CA ILE A 249 2.07 -4.98 10.54
C ILE A 249 1.30 -3.97 9.67
N ALA A 250 2.01 -3.24 8.80
CA ALA A 250 1.46 -2.24 7.90
C ALA A 250 2.27 -2.18 6.60
N PRO A 251 1.66 -1.81 5.46
CA PRO A 251 2.37 -1.77 4.20
C PRO A 251 3.49 -0.73 4.24
N PHE A 252 4.63 -1.11 3.69
CA PHE A 252 5.74 -0.24 3.36
C PHE A 252 5.90 -0.15 1.84
N GLY A 253 6.17 1.04 1.31
CA GLY A 253 6.52 1.22 -0.09
C GLY A 253 7.06 2.61 -0.36
N GLY A 254 7.20 2.96 -1.63
CA GLY A 254 7.65 4.28 -2.05
C GLY A 254 8.40 4.22 -3.37
N GLU A 255 9.50 4.95 -3.47
CA GLU A 255 10.28 5.06 -4.69
C GLU A 255 11.77 5.25 -4.42
N THR A 256 12.58 4.92 -5.41
CA THR A 256 14.00 5.30 -5.45
C THR A 256 14.11 6.75 -5.94
N CYS A 257 15.14 7.49 -5.51
CA CYS A 257 15.34 8.88 -5.94
C CYS A 257 16.80 9.17 -6.36
N ASN A 258 17.08 10.39 -6.84
CA ASN A 258 18.45 10.86 -7.02
C ASN A 258 19.00 11.30 -5.68
N PRO A 259 20.15 10.80 -5.22
CA PRO A 259 20.77 11.36 -4.05
C PRO A 259 21.64 12.58 -4.35
N ALA A 260 21.46 13.25 -5.50
CA ALA A 260 22.31 14.35 -5.94
C ALA A 260 22.32 15.53 -4.96
N ASP A 261 21.26 15.71 -4.18
CA ASP A 261 21.15 16.78 -3.19
C ASP A 261 21.84 16.45 -1.85
N GLU A 262 22.33 15.21 -1.67
CA GLU A 262 23.09 14.79 -0.50
C GLU A 262 24.59 14.68 -0.82
N THR A 263 25.38 15.49 -0.13
CA THR A 263 26.84 15.50 -0.31
C THR A 263 27.46 14.19 0.19
N GLY A 264 28.16 13.48 -0.69
CA GLY A 264 28.82 12.23 -0.33
C GLY A 264 27.86 11.04 -0.20
N ALA A 265 26.68 11.14 -0.79
CA ALA A 265 25.67 10.09 -0.74
C ALA A 265 26.21 8.73 -1.22
N ARG A 266 25.74 7.68 -0.54
CA ARG A 266 26.09 6.29 -0.82
C ARG A 266 24.84 5.50 -1.22
N PRO A 267 24.46 5.52 -2.51
CA PRO A 267 23.28 4.82 -2.98
C PRO A 267 23.47 3.31 -2.93
N ARG A 268 22.48 2.62 -2.34
CA ARG A 268 22.42 1.18 -2.15
C ARG A 268 21.73 0.52 -3.34
N THR A 269 22.45 0.44 -4.45
CA THR A 269 21.90 0.15 -5.78
C THR A 269 22.07 -1.30 -6.25
N GLY A 270 22.76 -2.15 -5.48
CA GLY A 270 23.01 -3.54 -5.84
C GLY A 270 21.83 -4.47 -5.58
N CYS A 271 21.94 -5.70 -6.07
CA CYS A 271 20.98 -6.77 -5.79
C CYS A 271 20.89 -7.12 -4.31
N ASP A 272 22.04 -7.24 -3.62
CA ASP A 272 22.07 -7.53 -2.18
C ASP A 272 21.36 -6.44 -1.37
N ASP A 273 21.45 -5.18 -1.83
CA ASP A 273 20.78 -4.05 -1.18
C ASP A 273 19.25 -4.17 -1.26
N ILE A 274 18.68 -4.30 -2.47
CA ILE A 274 17.22 -4.38 -2.63
C ILE A 274 16.63 -5.68 -2.08
N LEU A 275 17.33 -6.81 -2.24
CA LEU A 275 16.86 -8.09 -1.71
C LEU A 275 16.97 -8.15 -0.18
N GLY A 276 18.02 -7.53 0.39
CA GLY A 276 18.22 -7.46 1.84
C GLY A 276 17.27 -6.46 2.51
N GLU A 277 17.28 -5.20 2.07
CA GLU A 277 16.46 -4.15 2.68
C GLU A 277 14.98 -4.28 2.32
N GLY A 278 14.66 -4.68 1.09
CA GLY A 278 13.28 -4.94 0.68
C GLY A 278 12.62 -6.02 1.55
N ALA A 279 13.35 -7.09 1.86
CA ALA A 279 12.88 -8.12 2.78
C ALA A 279 12.79 -7.60 4.23
N ALA A 280 13.80 -6.88 4.72
CA ALA A 280 13.83 -6.37 6.10
C ALA A 280 12.70 -5.39 6.43
N PHE A 281 12.19 -4.66 5.43
CA PHE A 281 11.06 -3.73 5.60
C PHE A 281 9.71 -4.30 5.14
N ASN A 282 9.65 -5.56 4.69
CA ASN A 282 8.47 -6.13 4.04
C ASN A 282 7.91 -5.24 2.91
N LEU A 283 8.79 -4.83 1.99
CA LEU A 283 8.47 -3.95 0.86
C LEU A 283 7.24 -4.48 0.10
N ALA A 284 6.13 -3.74 0.16
CA ALA A 284 4.87 -4.10 -0.45
C ALA A 284 4.74 -3.58 -1.88
N TYR A 285 5.28 -2.39 -2.16
CA TYR A 285 5.26 -1.80 -3.50
C TYR A 285 6.44 -0.86 -3.75
N LEU A 286 6.82 -0.67 -5.01
CA LEU A 286 7.90 0.23 -5.42
C LEU A 286 7.60 0.87 -6.79
N ASN A 287 8.03 2.11 -7.02
CA ASN A 287 7.93 2.76 -8.33
C ASN A 287 8.74 2.00 -9.42
N ASP A 288 8.18 1.79 -10.62
CA ASP A 288 8.88 1.11 -11.76
C ASP A 288 9.78 2.04 -12.60
N HIS A 289 9.66 3.35 -12.41
CA HIS A 289 10.22 4.32 -13.36
C HIS A 289 11.32 5.22 -12.80
N TYR A 290 11.23 5.63 -11.55
CA TYR A 290 12.11 6.66 -11.03
C TYR A 290 13.54 6.11 -10.91
N TYR A 291 14.51 6.87 -11.46
CA TYR A 291 15.95 6.56 -11.40
C TYR A 291 16.36 5.15 -11.85
N ARG A 292 15.62 4.58 -12.81
CA ARG A 292 15.86 3.25 -13.39
C ARG A 292 17.32 2.94 -13.69
N ARG A 293 18.05 3.89 -14.28
CA ARG A 293 19.46 3.69 -14.65
C ARG A 293 20.34 3.35 -13.45
N ALA A 294 20.10 4.01 -12.31
CA ALA A 294 20.88 3.78 -11.10
C ALA A 294 20.46 2.48 -10.39
N PHE A 295 19.17 2.14 -10.42
CA PHE A 295 18.59 1.04 -9.64
C PHE A 295 18.11 -0.12 -10.52
N HIS A 296 16.94 -0.01 -11.15
CA HIS A 296 16.27 -1.12 -11.85
C HIS A 296 17.11 -1.74 -12.97
N GLU A 297 17.79 -0.92 -13.76
CA GLU A 297 18.70 -1.38 -14.81
C GLU A 297 19.93 -2.07 -14.22
N ARG A 298 20.42 -1.60 -13.07
CA ARG A 298 21.53 -2.25 -12.36
C ARG A 298 21.11 -3.61 -11.79
N TRP A 299 19.93 -3.74 -11.21
CA TRP A 299 19.37 -5.03 -10.77
C TRP A 299 19.16 -5.99 -11.95
N SER A 300 18.77 -5.46 -13.11
CA SER A 300 18.65 -6.24 -14.35
C SER A 300 20.02 -6.72 -14.85
N GLN A 301 21.03 -5.84 -14.86
CA GLN A 301 22.41 -6.16 -15.25
C GLN A 301 23.07 -7.17 -14.31
N GLN A 302 22.75 -7.10 -13.02
CA GLN A 302 23.21 -8.07 -12.01
C GLN A 302 22.36 -9.35 -11.96
N GLY A 303 21.28 -9.43 -12.75
CA GLY A 303 20.48 -10.64 -12.92
C GLY A 303 19.46 -10.95 -11.82
N CYS A 304 19.16 -10.02 -10.91
CA CYS A 304 18.20 -10.25 -9.81
C CYS A 304 16.83 -9.61 -10.01
N MET A 305 16.59 -8.86 -11.09
CA MET A 305 15.32 -8.15 -11.31
C MET A 305 14.08 -9.07 -11.18
N ASP A 306 14.15 -10.28 -11.72
CA ASP A 306 13.03 -11.22 -11.62
C ASP A 306 12.77 -11.64 -10.16
N GLN A 307 13.83 -11.82 -9.36
CA GLN A 307 13.68 -12.09 -7.93
C GLN A 307 13.10 -10.89 -7.20
N VAL A 308 13.58 -9.67 -7.49
CA VAL A 308 13.03 -8.42 -6.93
C VAL A 308 11.53 -8.34 -7.19
N ARG A 309 11.08 -8.54 -8.44
CA ARG A 309 9.65 -8.56 -8.80
C ARG A 309 8.84 -9.55 -7.97
N ARG A 310 9.38 -10.75 -7.75
CA ARG A 310 8.70 -11.79 -6.95
C ARG A 310 8.70 -11.52 -5.46
N SER A 311 9.70 -10.79 -4.95
CA SER A 311 9.88 -10.48 -3.54
C SER A 311 9.14 -9.23 -3.07
N ILE A 312 8.65 -8.37 -3.97
CA ILE A 312 7.85 -7.21 -3.59
C ILE A 312 6.41 -7.66 -3.24
N GLY A 313 6.09 -7.55 -1.95
CA GLY A 313 4.81 -7.86 -1.33
C GLY A 313 4.57 -9.33 -1.02
N TYR A 314 3.50 -9.58 -0.28
CA TYR A 314 3.17 -10.89 0.25
C TYR A 314 2.79 -11.91 -0.84
N ARG A 315 3.14 -13.17 -0.62
CA ARG A 315 2.68 -14.32 -1.40
C ARG A 315 2.10 -15.35 -0.44
N PHE A 316 0.86 -15.76 -0.69
CA PHE A 316 0.27 -16.88 0.04
C PHE A 316 0.61 -18.17 -0.69
N VAL A 317 1.14 -19.13 0.07
CA VAL A 317 1.39 -20.48 -0.39
C VAL A 317 0.56 -21.41 0.49
N LEU A 318 -0.33 -22.16 -0.13
CA LEU A 318 -0.95 -23.30 0.54
C LEU A 318 0.13 -24.36 0.69
N GLU A 319 0.53 -24.75 1.90
CA GLU A 319 1.65 -25.71 2.05
C GLU A 319 1.20 -27.15 1.79
N GLY A 320 -0.04 -27.44 2.18
CA GLY A 320 -0.67 -28.73 1.90
C GLY A 320 -2.19 -28.68 2.06
N ALA A 321 -2.83 -29.72 1.54
CA ALA A 321 -4.23 -30.01 1.73
C ALA A 321 -4.41 -31.52 1.94
N GLU A 322 -5.39 -31.90 2.74
CA GLU A 322 -5.89 -33.26 2.80
C GLU A 322 -7.19 -33.30 2.01
N VAL A 323 -7.24 -34.17 0.99
CA VAL A 323 -8.42 -34.29 0.13
C VAL A 323 -8.87 -35.75 0.05
N PRO A 324 -10.17 -36.04 -0.05
CA PRO A 324 -10.63 -37.41 -0.27
C PRO A 324 -10.00 -38.03 -1.52
N ALA A 325 -9.45 -39.24 -1.41
CA ALA A 325 -8.84 -39.95 -2.53
C ALA A 325 -9.85 -40.27 -3.65
N ARG A 326 -11.15 -40.29 -3.31
CA ARG A 326 -12.28 -40.44 -4.22
C ARG A 326 -13.46 -39.64 -3.66
N ALA A 327 -14.22 -38.98 -4.53
CA ALA A 327 -15.52 -38.38 -4.22
C ALA A 327 -16.51 -38.74 -5.33
N ALA A 328 -17.74 -39.10 -4.97
CA ALA A 328 -18.79 -39.29 -5.97
C ALA A 328 -19.37 -37.94 -6.43
N GLN A 329 -19.91 -37.90 -7.66
CA GLN A 329 -20.58 -36.70 -8.15
C GLN A 329 -21.74 -36.32 -7.21
N GLY A 330 -21.70 -35.11 -6.66
CA GLY A 330 -22.71 -34.59 -5.73
C GLY A 330 -22.40 -34.79 -4.24
N GLU A 331 -21.27 -35.43 -3.89
CA GLU A 331 -20.81 -35.48 -2.50
C GLU A 331 -20.00 -34.22 -2.13
N ALA A 332 -20.06 -33.85 -0.85
CA ALA A 332 -19.25 -32.77 -0.30
C ALA A 332 -17.78 -33.21 -0.20
N LEU A 333 -16.87 -32.32 -0.61
CA LEU A 333 -15.46 -32.41 -0.23
C LEU A 333 -15.36 -31.92 1.22
N SER A 334 -15.49 -32.84 2.18
CA SER A 334 -15.21 -32.56 3.59
C SER A 334 -13.72 -32.72 3.88
#